data_AF-A0A926TAI8-F1
#
_entry.id   AF-A0A926TAI8-F1
#
_cell.length_a   1.000
_cell.length_b   1.000
_cell.length_c   1.000
_cell.angle_alpha   90.00
_cell.angle_beta   90.00
_cell.angle_gamma   90.00
#
_symmetry.space_group_name_H-M   'P 1'
#
loop_
_entity.id
_entity.type
_entity.pdbx_description
1 polymer ?
#
loop_
_entity_poly.entity_id
_entity_poly.type
_entity_poly.pdbx_seq_one_letter_code
_entity_poly.pdbx_strand_id
1 'polypeptide(L)'
;MLSFLLVCFLFSFPNLAQAELTTINVEIDRAKANSEKWDILNGAPDIAICVTNQMVGMECFPDGDKIESITSSQCPDSFKCKFNADLPEGNFKIAVVDVDVKFNDPIGTGLCHTGTTCEIGQAKVTIGDPQQ
;
A
#
# COMPACT_ATOMS: atom_id res chain seq x y z
N MET A 1 14.64 -50.72 41.04
CA MET A 1 13.41 -50.24 40.36
C MET A 1 13.60 -48.74 40.17
N LEU A 2 14.14 -48.28 39.04
CA LEU A 2 13.52 -48.17 37.71
C LEU A 2 12.12 -47.53 37.79
N SER A 3 12.03 -46.23 37.48
CA SER A 3 11.12 -45.76 36.44
C SER A 3 11.37 -44.29 36.09
N PHE A 4 11.60 -44.12 34.79
CA PHE A 4 11.60 -42.89 34.01
C PHE A 4 10.29 -42.10 34.15
N LEU A 5 10.37 -40.77 34.03
CA LEU A 5 9.33 -39.90 33.41
C LEU A 5 10.01 -38.55 33.12
N LEU A 6 10.65 -38.43 31.95
CA LEU A 6 10.10 -37.93 30.68
C LEU A 6 9.86 -36.41 30.68
N VAL A 7 10.77 -35.78 29.94
CA VAL A 7 10.85 -34.44 29.36
C VAL A 7 9.49 -33.86 28.92
N CYS A 8 9.20 -32.63 29.35
CA CYS A 8 8.47 -31.64 28.55
C CYS A 8 9.19 -30.28 28.66
N PHE A 9 10.33 -30.14 27.98
CA PHE A 9 10.76 -28.83 27.51
C PHE A 9 9.70 -28.37 26.50
N LEU A 10 8.71 -27.62 26.99
CA LEU A 10 7.87 -26.80 26.13
C LEU A 10 8.78 -25.74 25.52
N PHE A 11 9.40 -26.08 24.40
CA PHE A 11 9.87 -25.09 23.45
C PHE A 11 8.62 -24.39 22.92
N SER A 12 8.17 -23.38 23.67
CA SER A 12 7.32 -22.32 23.16
C SER A 12 8.18 -21.57 22.17
N PHE A 13 8.27 -22.08 20.94
CA PHE A 13 8.77 -21.29 19.83
C PHE A 13 7.88 -20.04 19.77
N PRO A 14 8.41 -18.82 19.93
CA PRO A 14 7.63 -17.65 19.61
C PRO A 14 7.21 -17.82 18.16
N ASN A 15 5.90 -17.84 17.93
CA ASN A 15 5.35 -17.79 16.59
C ASN A 15 5.95 -16.53 15.97
N LEU A 16 6.85 -16.68 15.00
CA LEU A 16 7.39 -15.55 14.25
C LEU A 16 6.16 -14.85 13.69
N ALA A 17 5.84 -13.66 14.20
CA ALA A 17 4.80 -12.82 13.66
C ALA A 17 5.17 -12.57 12.20
N GLN A 18 4.51 -13.32 11.31
CA GLN A 18 4.66 -13.12 9.88
C GLN A 18 4.03 -11.76 9.60
N ALA A 19 4.82 -10.81 9.09
CA ALA A 19 4.32 -9.51 8.69
C ALA A 19 3.21 -9.74 7.65
N GLU A 20 1.97 -9.55 8.07
CA GLU A 20 0.80 -9.72 7.21
C GLU A 20 0.66 -8.44 6.38
N LEU A 21 0.88 -8.55 5.07
CA LEU A 21 0.74 -7.41 4.18
C LEU A 21 -0.72 -6.94 4.20
N THR A 22 -0.91 -5.63 4.37
CA THR A 22 -2.24 -5.02 4.31
C THR A 22 -2.57 -4.61 2.89
N THR A 23 -3.77 -4.96 2.43
CA THR A 23 -4.30 -4.51 1.14
C THR A 23 -4.64 -3.02 1.18
N ILE A 24 -4.24 -2.28 0.14
CA ILE A 24 -4.56 -0.86 -0.07
C ILE A 24 -5.23 -0.74 -1.43
N ASN A 25 -6.50 -0.35 -1.46
CA ASN A 25 -7.24 -0.07 -2.69
C ASN A 25 -7.22 1.43 -2.95
N VAL A 26 -6.82 1.83 -4.14
CA VAL A 26 -6.76 3.22 -4.59
C VAL A 26 -7.70 3.37 -5.76
N GLU A 27 -8.64 4.29 -5.64
CA GLU A 27 -9.48 4.75 -6.74
C GLU A 27 -9.21 6.23 -6.96
N ILE A 28 -9.12 6.66 -8.21
CA ILE A 28 -8.85 8.06 -8.53
C ILE A 28 -9.88 8.62 -9.50
N ASP A 29 -10.10 9.93 -9.41
CA ASP A 29 -11.00 10.62 -10.32
C ASP A 29 -10.48 10.57 -11.76
N ARG A 30 -11.40 10.62 -12.73
CA ARG A 30 -11.06 10.54 -14.16
C ARG A 30 -10.37 11.79 -14.70
N ALA A 31 -10.38 12.88 -13.95
CA ALA A 31 -9.79 14.16 -14.32
C ALA A 31 -9.07 14.78 -13.13
N LYS A 32 -8.07 15.60 -13.42
CA LYS A 32 -7.39 16.46 -12.46
C LYS A 32 -8.37 17.51 -11.92
N ALA A 33 -8.01 18.16 -10.81
CA ALA A 33 -8.83 19.22 -10.21
C ALA A 33 -9.15 20.39 -11.18
N ASN A 34 -8.28 20.65 -12.15
CA ASN A 34 -8.46 21.67 -13.20
C ASN A 34 -9.24 21.16 -14.43
N SER A 35 -9.85 19.98 -14.35
CA SER A 35 -10.54 19.29 -15.45
C SER A 35 -9.65 18.81 -16.61
N GLU A 36 -8.32 18.94 -16.49
CA GLU A 36 -7.40 18.33 -17.43
C GLU A 36 -7.34 16.81 -17.21
N LYS A 37 -6.84 16.10 -18.22
CA LYS A 37 -6.60 14.66 -18.13
C LYS A 37 -5.26 14.40 -17.43
N TRP A 38 -5.11 13.19 -16.91
CA TRP A 38 -3.89 12.70 -16.27
C TRP A 38 -2.70 12.79 -17.24
N ASP A 39 -2.79 12.13 -18.41
CA ASP A 39 -1.73 12.21 -19.42
C ASP A 39 -2.00 13.17 -20.59
N ILE A 40 -0.89 13.63 -21.19
CA ILE A 40 -0.81 14.54 -22.35
C ILE A 40 -1.54 14.02 -23.60
N LEU A 41 -1.79 12.70 -23.71
CA LEU A 41 -2.45 12.06 -24.87
C LEU A 41 -3.85 11.50 -24.57
N ASN A 42 -4.53 12.00 -23.54
CA ASN A 42 -5.75 11.37 -23.00
C ASN A 42 -5.50 9.96 -22.45
N GLY A 43 -4.25 9.68 -22.06
CA GLY A 43 -3.87 8.45 -21.40
C GLY A 43 -4.48 8.37 -20.00
N ALA A 44 -4.42 7.16 -19.46
CA ALA A 44 -4.89 6.86 -18.14
C ALA A 44 -3.68 6.76 -17.21
N PRO A 45 -3.81 7.24 -15.97
CA PRO A 45 -2.67 7.42 -15.07
C PRO A 45 -1.99 6.09 -14.70
N ASP A 46 -0.70 6.18 -14.42
CA ASP A 46 0.15 5.10 -13.95
C ASP A 46 0.33 5.24 -12.43
N ILE A 47 -0.61 4.69 -11.67
CA ILE A 47 -0.70 4.93 -10.22
C ILE A 47 0.43 4.24 -9.44
N ALA A 48 1.14 5.02 -8.63
CA ALA A 48 1.97 4.55 -7.52
C ALA A 48 1.51 5.15 -6.18
N ILE A 49 1.84 4.46 -5.10
CA ILE A 49 1.66 4.96 -3.73
C ILE A 49 2.98 5.06 -3.01
N CYS A 50 3.11 6.00 -2.08
CA CYS A 50 4.21 6.07 -1.13
C CYS A 50 3.68 6.16 0.29
N VAL A 51 4.09 5.24 1.15
CA VAL A 51 3.74 5.19 2.58
C VAL A 51 4.93 5.70 3.38
N THR A 52 4.69 6.66 4.27
CA THR A 52 5.72 7.19 5.17
C THR A 52 5.57 6.58 6.56
N ASN A 53 6.59 5.84 6.99
CA ASN A 53 6.77 5.31 8.34
C ASN A 53 7.83 6.14 9.09
N GLN A 54 7.58 6.50 10.35
CA GLN A 54 8.53 7.27 11.15
C GLN A 54 9.83 6.51 11.47
N MET A 55 9.80 5.17 11.49
CA MET A 55 10.97 4.34 11.79
C MET A 55 11.77 3.94 10.55
N VAL A 56 11.09 3.63 9.44
CA VAL A 56 11.71 3.05 8.24
C VAL A 56 11.88 4.05 7.09
N GLY A 57 11.25 5.23 7.20
CA GLY A 57 11.25 6.24 6.14
C GLY A 57 10.08 6.08 5.18
N MET A 58 10.26 6.50 3.94
CA MET A 58 9.25 6.41 2.89
C MET A 58 9.49 5.18 2.02
N GLU A 59 8.43 4.40 1.79
CA GLU A 59 8.44 3.25 0.89
C GLU A 59 7.39 3.46 -0.20
N CYS A 60 7.74 3.22 -1.45
CA CYS A 60 6.88 3.44 -2.60
C CYS A 60 6.58 2.15 -3.36
N PHE A 61 5.38 2.03 -3.91
CA PHE A 61 4.87 0.86 -4.60
C PHE A 61 4.18 1.27 -5.91
N PRO A 62 4.58 0.69 -7.06
CA PRO A 62 5.79 -0.12 -7.24
C PRO A 62 7.07 0.71 -6.97
N ASP A 63 8.11 0.06 -6.40
CA ASP A 63 9.39 0.74 -6.11
C ASP A 63 10.26 0.95 -7.36
N GLY A 64 9.93 0.29 -8.48
CA GLY A 64 10.64 0.37 -9.76
C GLY A 64 12.00 -0.34 -9.78
N ASP A 65 12.51 -0.77 -8.62
CA ASP A 65 13.85 -1.35 -8.45
C ASP A 65 13.86 -2.88 -8.63
N LYS A 66 12.71 -3.54 -8.44
CA LYS A 66 12.58 -5.00 -8.55
C LYS A 66 11.42 -5.38 -9.48
N ILE A 67 11.66 -6.28 -10.43
CA ILE A 67 10.60 -6.79 -11.33
C ILE A 67 9.43 -7.42 -10.55
N GLU A 68 9.71 -8.00 -9.37
CA GLU A 68 8.71 -8.58 -8.48
C GLU A 68 7.84 -7.52 -7.78
N SER A 69 8.37 -6.33 -7.46
CA SER A 69 7.59 -5.25 -6.84
C SER A 69 6.61 -4.62 -7.84
N ILE A 70 6.94 -4.64 -9.13
CA ILE A 70 6.04 -4.24 -10.23
C ILE A 70 4.80 -5.14 -10.27
N THR A 71 4.88 -6.39 -9.81
CA THR A 71 3.73 -7.31 -9.74
C THR A 71 2.86 -7.17 -8.49
N SER A 72 3.27 -6.34 -7.51
CA SER A 72 2.54 -6.12 -6.26
C SER A 72 1.32 -5.21 -6.43
N SER A 73 1.33 -4.37 -7.46
CA SER A 73 0.20 -3.53 -7.87
C SER A 73 -0.67 -4.28 -8.87
N GLN A 74 -1.93 -4.54 -8.49
CA GLN A 74 -2.95 -5.09 -9.36
C GLN A 74 -3.91 -3.97 -9.75
N CYS A 75 -3.83 -3.51 -11.00
CA CYS A 75 -4.72 -2.46 -11.51
C CYS A 75 -5.72 -3.07 -12.51
N PRO A 76 -6.95 -3.43 -12.08
CA PRO A 76 -8.01 -3.84 -13.00
C PRO A 76 -8.25 -2.82 -14.12
N ASP A 77 -8.11 -1.53 -13.80
CA ASP A 77 -8.00 -0.44 -14.76
C ASP A 77 -7.05 0.63 -14.19
N SER A 78 -6.54 1.52 -15.05
CA SER A 78 -5.58 2.57 -14.65
C SER A 78 -6.12 3.58 -13.62
N PHE A 79 -7.41 3.59 -13.31
CA PHE A 79 -8.01 4.46 -12.28
C PHE A 79 -8.28 3.72 -10.96
N LYS A 80 -8.04 2.40 -10.93
CA LYS A 80 -8.28 1.54 -9.78
C LYS A 80 -7.13 0.56 -9.60
N CYS A 81 -6.35 0.73 -8.55
CA CYS A 81 -5.22 -0.12 -8.25
C CYS A 81 -5.31 -0.69 -6.83
N LYS A 82 -4.91 -1.94 -6.69
CA LYS A 82 -4.75 -2.65 -5.42
C LYS A 82 -3.25 -2.87 -5.17
N PHE A 83 -2.78 -2.47 -4.00
CA PHE A 83 -1.42 -2.67 -3.53
C PHE A 83 -1.43 -3.52 -2.27
N ASN A 84 -0.31 -4.16 -1.94
CA ASN A 84 -0.11 -4.82 -0.66
C ASN A 84 1.20 -4.31 -0.06
N ALA A 85 1.14 -3.79 1.17
CA ALA A 85 2.29 -3.22 1.85
C ALA A 85 2.26 -3.57 3.34
N ASP A 86 3.44 -3.61 3.95
CA ASP A 86 3.55 -3.58 5.39
C ASP A 86 3.28 -2.15 5.87
N LEU A 87 2.31 -1.99 6.77
CA LEU A 87 1.83 -0.68 7.17
C LEU A 87 2.23 -0.33 8.60
N PRO A 88 2.59 0.93 8.88
CA PRO A 88 2.86 1.37 10.25
C PRO A 88 1.63 1.20 11.13
N GLU A 89 1.84 0.94 12.42
CA GLU A 89 0.76 1.06 13.40
C GLU A 89 0.29 2.52 13.52
N GLY A 90 -1.03 2.72 13.67
CA GLY A 90 -1.63 4.03 13.88
C GLY A 90 -1.83 4.85 12.60
N ASN A 91 -1.71 6.18 12.72
CA ASN A 91 -1.85 7.09 11.58
C ASN A 91 -0.53 7.18 10.82
N PHE A 92 -0.60 7.03 9.50
CA PHE A 92 0.54 7.17 8.61
C PHE A 92 0.19 8.03 7.41
N LYS A 93 1.21 8.61 6.79
CA LYS A 93 1.04 9.45 5.62
C LYS A 93 1.11 8.59 4.37
N ILE A 94 0.12 8.72 3.50
CA ILE A 94 0.13 8.13 2.16
C ILE A 94 0.15 9.26 1.12
N ALA A 95 0.94 9.07 0.09
CA ALA A 95 0.91 9.87 -1.13
C ALA A 95 0.50 8.98 -2.30
N VAL A 96 -0.37 9.49 -3.16
CA VAL A 96 -0.79 8.84 -4.42
C VAL A 96 -0.27 9.70 -5.55
N VAL A 97 0.38 9.07 -6.52
CA VAL A 97 1.16 9.74 -7.55
C VAL A 97 0.90 9.07 -8.88
N ASP A 98 0.75 9.88 -9.92
CA ASP A 98 0.77 9.45 -11.30
C ASP A 98 2.22 9.42 -11.80
N VAL A 99 2.71 8.25 -12.20
CA VAL A 99 4.10 8.04 -12.57
C VAL A 99 4.28 8.34 -14.05
N ASP A 100 5.01 9.41 -14.32
CA ASP A 100 5.19 9.95 -15.66
C ASP A 100 6.66 9.87 -16.06
N VAL A 101 6.94 9.62 -17.35
CA VAL A 101 8.33 9.50 -17.86
C VAL A 101 9.17 10.77 -17.66
N LYS A 102 8.52 11.92 -17.47
CA LYS A 102 9.18 13.23 -17.36
C LYS A 102 9.10 13.81 -15.95
N PHE A 103 7.92 13.84 -15.36
CA PHE A 103 7.70 14.35 -14.01
C PHE A 103 6.47 13.68 -13.41
N ASN A 104 6.65 13.00 -12.28
CA ASN A 104 5.54 12.41 -11.55
C ASN A 104 4.56 13.48 -11.08
N ASP A 105 3.27 13.28 -11.35
CA ASP A 105 2.20 14.21 -11.00
C ASP A 105 1.55 13.79 -9.66
N PRO A 106 1.60 14.64 -8.62
CA PRO A 106 0.94 14.34 -7.35
C PRO A 106 -0.58 14.32 -7.51
N ILE A 107 -1.21 13.18 -7.19
CA ILE A 107 -2.68 13.02 -7.19
C ILE A 107 -3.27 13.45 -5.84
N GLY A 108 -2.61 13.05 -4.75
CA GLY A 108 -3.12 13.29 -3.40
C GLY A 108 -2.12 12.92 -2.33
N THR A 109 -2.26 13.52 -1.15
CA THR A 109 -1.46 13.17 0.02
C THR A 109 -2.23 13.46 1.29
N GLY A 110 -2.21 12.55 2.25
CA GLY A 110 -2.86 12.76 3.55
C GLY A 110 -2.53 11.70 4.58
N LEU A 111 -3.13 11.84 5.76
CA LEU A 111 -3.01 10.89 6.86
C LEU A 111 -4.16 9.88 6.77
N CYS A 112 -3.82 8.60 6.83
CA CYS A 112 -4.75 7.49 6.85
C CYS A 112 -4.38 6.52 7.96
N HIS A 113 -5.28 5.60 8.26
CA HIS A 113 -5.01 4.50 9.19
C HIS A 113 -5.65 3.21 8.70
N THR A 114 -5.14 2.08 9.16
CA THR A 114 -5.67 0.76 8.80
C THR A 114 -7.15 0.64 9.18
N GLY A 115 -7.93 -0.01 8.31
CA GLY A 115 -9.37 -0.21 8.48
C GLY A 115 -10.24 0.96 8.01
N THR A 116 -9.68 1.95 7.31
CA THR A 116 -10.46 3.11 6.83
C THR A 116 -10.33 3.39 5.36
N THR A 117 -11.30 4.17 4.89
CA THR A 117 -11.22 4.89 3.63
C THR A 117 -10.91 6.37 3.91
N CYS A 118 -9.84 6.87 3.32
CA CYS A 118 -9.45 8.28 3.35
C CYS A 118 -9.57 8.90 1.95
N GLU A 119 -10.08 10.12 1.87
CA GLU A 119 -10.13 10.92 0.64
C GLU A 119 -8.99 11.94 0.67
N ILE A 120 -8.09 11.87 -0.30
CA ILE A 120 -6.88 12.69 -0.37
C ILE A 120 -6.69 13.22 -1.79
N GLY A 121 -6.89 14.52 -1.98
CA GLY A 121 -6.84 15.13 -3.32
C GLY A 121 -7.91 14.54 -4.24
N GLN A 122 -7.51 13.96 -5.36
CA GLN A 122 -8.39 13.28 -6.32
C GLN A 122 -8.44 11.75 -6.11
N ALA A 123 -7.90 11.25 -5.00
CA ALA A 123 -7.83 9.83 -4.70
C ALA A 123 -8.69 9.46 -3.48
N LYS A 124 -9.34 8.31 -3.59
CA LYS A 124 -10.00 7.58 -2.51
C LYS A 124 -9.18 6.33 -2.20
N VAL A 125 -8.62 6.28 -1.00
CA VAL A 125 -7.73 5.19 -0.56
C VAL A 125 -8.42 4.40 0.54
N THR A 126 -8.59 3.10 0.35
CA THR A 126 -9.18 2.17 1.33
C THR A 126 -8.11 1.20 1.82
N ILE A 127 -7.92 1.12 3.13
CA ILE A 127 -6.84 0.36 3.77
C ILE A 127 -7.41 -0.79 4.59
N GLY A 128 -6.98 -2.00 4.26
CA GLY A 128 -7.54 -3.26 4.78
C GLY A 128 -8.65 -3.81 3.89
N ASP A 129 -9.05 -5.05 4.15
CA ASP A 129 -10.20 -5.64 3.47
C ASP A 129 -11.50 -4.99 3.99
N PRO A 130 -12.48 -4.67 3.11
CA PRO A 130 -13.79 -4.15 3.52
C PRO A 130 -14.64 -5.10 4.39
N GLN A 131 -14.10 -6.27 4.77
CA GLN A 131 -14.81 -7.32 5.49
C GLN A 131 -13.90 -7.98 6.54
N GLN A 132 -13.88 -7.41 7.74
CA GLN A 132 -13.69 -8.17 8.99
C GLN A 132 -14.71 -7.69 10.01
#